data_AF-A0A7S0Y3B9-F1
#
_entry.id   AF-A0A7S0Y3B9-F1
#
_cell.length_a   1.000
_cell.length_b   1.000
_cell.length_c   1.000
_cell.angle_alpha   90.00
_cell.angle_beta   90.00
_cell.angle_gamma   90.00
#
_symmetry.space_group_name_H-M   'P 1'
#
loop_
_entity.id
_entity.type
_entity.pdbx_description
1 polymer ?
#
loop_
_entity_poly.entity_id
_entity_poly.type
_entity_poly.pdbx_seq_one_letter_code
_entity_poly.pdbx_strand_id
1 'polypeptide(L)'
;AVWVEAATGVTLPAITVLRGFRVLRVLRLVRSAEGVKTLLFTLLMSFPAVMNVSVLMLLFFLIYTSLGVPLFYNVRWAEEFTGGINSFTNFQGFSNAFATIFTIST
;
A
#
# COMPACT_ATOMS: atom_id res chain seq x y z
N ALA A 1 2.75 -29.04 12.23
CA ALA A 1 1.99 -27.81 11.92
C ALA A 1 0.51 -28.11 11.68
N VAL A 2 0.18 -29.04 10.78
CA VAL A 2 -1.21 -29.43 10.43
C VAL A 2 -2.07 -29.85 11.65
N TRP A 3 -1.50 -30.55 12.62
CA TRP A 3 -2.23 -31.01 13.82
C TRP A 3 -2.67 -29.89 14.78
N VAL A 4 -2.03 -28.71 14.74
CA VAL A 4 -2.40 -27.56 15.59
C VAL A 4 -3.59 -26.80 15.00
N GLU A 5 -3.65 -26.74 13.66
CA GLU A 5 -4.74 -26.09 12.93
C GLU A 5 -6.06 -26.85 13.11
N ALA A 6 -6.01 -28.19 13.10
CA ALA A 6 -7.17 -29.05 13.34
C ALA A 6 -7.71 -29.01 14.79
N ALA A 7 -6.84 -28.81 15.79
CA ALA A 7 -7.23 -28.85 17.20
C ALA A 7 -7.79 -27.53 17.73
N THR A 8 -7.46 -26.40 17.09
CA THR A 8 -7.81 -25.07 17.60
C THR A 8 -8.72 -24.29 16.65
N GLY A 9 -8.89 -24.73 15.39
CA GLY A 9 -9.60 -23.97 14.37
C GLY A 9 -8.95 -22.62 14.03
N VAL A 10 -7.77 -22.34 14.60
CA VAL A 10 -7.03 -21.08 14.40
C VAL A 10 -5.97 -21.30 13.34
N THR A 11 -6.12 -20.60 12.22
CA THR A 11 -5.16 -20.63 11.12
C THR A 11 -3.84 -19.95 11.54
N LEU A 12 -2.71 -20.50 11.09
CA LEU A 12 -1.36 -19.92 11.31
C LEU A 12 -1.25 -18.40 11.05
N PRO A 13 -1.87 -17.83 9.98
CA PRO A 13 -1.88 -16.38 9.79
C PRO A 13 -2.52 -15.59 10.94
N ALA A 14 -3.56 -16.11 11.59
CA ALA A 14 -4.21 -15.42 12.72
C ALA A 14 -3.27 -15.27 13.93
N ILE A 15 -2.44 -16.29 14.20
CA ILE A 15 -1.43 -16.24 15.28
C ILE A 15 -0.33 -15.20 14.96
N THR A 16 0.07 -15.08 13.69
CA THR A 16 1.04 -14.07 13.24
C THR A 16 0.48 -12.65 13.36
N VAL A 17 -0.79 -12.43 13.00
CA VAL A 17 -1.47 -11.14 13.16
C VAL A 17 -1.61 -10.76 14.65
N LEU A 18 -1.94 -11.72 15.52
CA LEU A 18 -1.97 -11.54 16.97
C LEU A 18 -0.59 -11.16 17.55
N ARG A 19 0.51 -11.64 16.97
CA ARG A 19 1.87 -11.19 17.34
C ARG A 19 2.12 -9.73 16.92
N GLY A 20 1.58 -9.32 15.79
CA GLY A 20 1.57 -7.93 15.32
C GLY A 20 0.83 -6.97 16.27
N PHE A 21 -0.11 -7.45 17.09
CA PHE A 21 -0.82 -6.67 18.11
C PHE A 21 0.13 -6.01 19.14
N ARG A 22 1.38 -6.49 19.27
CA ARG A 22 2.40 -5.82 20.09
C ARG A 22 2.73 -4.40 19.59
N VAL A 23 2.58 -4.12 18.29
CA VAL A 23 2.77 -2.79 17.71
C VAL A 23 1.70 -1.82 18.24
N LEU A 24 0.46 -2.26 18.44
CA LEU A 24 -0.60 -1.45 19.05
C LEU A 24 -0.27 -1.09 20.52
N ARG A 25 0.47 -1.95 21.22
CA ARG A 25 0.99 -1.62 22.57
C ARG A 25 2.00 -0.47 22.52
N VAL A 26 2.89 -0.44 21.52
CA VAL A 26 3.86 0.65 21.33
C VAL A 26 3.14 1.95 20.96
N LEU A 27 2.13 1.89 20.09
CA LEU A 27 1.27 3.04 19.79
C LEU A 27 0.53 3.57 21.03
N ARG A 28 0.19 2.69 21.98
CA ARG A 28 -0.39 3.07 23.28
C ARG A 28 0.61 3.82 24.17
N LEU A 29 1.90 3.46 24.15
CA LEU A 29 2.97 4.21 24.83
C LEU A 29 3.14 5.60 24.22
N VAL A 30 3.12 5.71 22.89
CA VAL A 30 3.20 6.99 22.17
C VAL A 30 2.04 7.90 22.54
N ARG A 31 0.84 7.33 22.76
CA ARG A 31 -0.35 8.08 23.22
C ARG A 31 -0.21 8.61 24.66
N SER A 32 0.68 8.05 25.47
CA SER A 32 0.95 8.49 26.85
C SER A 32 1.94 9.66 26.92
N ALA A 33 2.69 9.92 25.84
CA ALA A 33 3.58 11.07 25.74
C ALA A 33 2.81 12.28 25.16
N GLU A 34 2.48 13.25 26.02
CA GLU A 34 1.66 14.42 25.66
C GLU A 34 2.20 15.20 24.45
N GLY A 35 3.52 15.36 24.32
CA GLY A 35 4.14 16.05 23.19
C GLY A 35 3.90 15.35 21.84
N VAL A 36 3.98 14.02 21.80
CA VAL A 36 3.77 13.26 20.55
C VAL A 36 2.29 13.20 20.17
N LYS A 37 1.40 13.16 21.17
CA LYS A 37 -0.05 13.23 20.96
C LYS A 37 -0.46 14.53 20.26
N THR A 38 0.13 15.67 20.62
CA THR A 38 -0.16 16.96 19.98
C THR A 38 0.25 16.96 18.51
N LEU A 39 1.46 16.47 18.19
CA LEU A 39 1.94 16.37 16.80
C LEU A 39 1.06 15.43 15.96
N LEU A 40 0.71 14.27 16.50
CA LEU A 40 -0.19 13.32 15.83
C LEU A 40 -1.58 13.91 15.62
N PHE A 41 -2.10 14.66 16.59
CA PHE A 41 -3.39 15.34 16.45
C PHE A 41 -3.35 16.39 15.34
N THR A 42 -2.29 17.21 15.27
CA THR A 42 -2.09 18.16 14.16
C THR A 42 -1.98 17.47 12.80
N LEU A 43 -1.28 16.32 12.73
CA LEU A 43 -1.18 15.52 11.51
C LEU A 43 -2.53 14.93 11.09
N LEU A 44 -3.32 14.45 12.05
CA LEU A 44 -4.68 13.98 11.78
C LEU A 44 -5.61 15.14 11.42
N MET A 45 -5.37 16.35 11.91
CA MET A 45 -6.15 17.54 11.61
C MET A 45 -5.83 18.11 10.22
N SER A 46 -4.62 17.89 9.69
CA SER A 46 -4.25 18.24 8.32
C SER A 46 -4.65 17.18 7.29
N PHE A 47 -4.88 15.93 7.72
CA PHE A 47 -5.31 14.83 6.85
C PHE A 47 -6.57 15.14 6.01
N PRO A 48 -7.66 15.74 6.54
CA PRO A 48 -8.84 16.12 5.76
C PRO A 48 -8.53 17.08 4.60
N ALA A 49 -7.60 18.02 4.80
CA ALA A 49 -7.17 18.93 3.75
C ALA A 49 -6.38 18.19 2.66
N VAL A 50 -5.50 17.26 3.05
CA VAL A 50 -4.77 16.39 2.13
C VAL A 50 -5.73 15.48 1.34
N MET A 51 -6.83 15.03 1.96
CA MET A 51 -7.82 14.17 1.29
C MET A 51 -8.46 14.79 0.05
N ASN A 52 -8.74 16.09 0.06
CA ASN A 52 -9.28 16.77 -1.12
C ASN A 52 -8.29 16.74 -2.30
N VAL A 53 -7.01 16.98 -2.03
CA VAL A 53 -5.95 16.95 -3.05
C VAL A 53 -5.68 15.52 -3.50
N SER A 54 -5.69 14.54 -2.58
CA SER A 54 -5.46 13.14 -2.93
C SER A 54 -6.57 12.58 -3.80
N VAL A 55 -7.83 13.00 -3.62
CA VAL A 55 -8.93 12.58 -4.50
C VAL A 55 -8.72 13.09 -5.92
N LEU A 56 -8.28 14.34 -6.07
CA LEU A 56 -7.92 14.88 -7.39
C LEU A 56 -6.74 14.12 -8.00
N MET A 57 -5.66 13.87 -7.25
CA MET A 57 -4.53 13.06 -7.72
C MET A 57 -4.95 11.64 -8.11
N LEU A 58 -5.83 11.01 -7.32
CA LEU A 58 -6.35 9.69 -7.60
C LEU A 58 -7.12 9.67 -8.92
N LEU A 59 -7.94 10.70 -9.19
CA LEU A 59 -8.63 10.85 -10.46
C LEU A 59 -7.64 10.92 -11.64
N PHE A 60 -6.56 11.70 -11.50
CA PHE A 60 -5.49 11.73 -12.50
C PHE A 60 -4.86 10.36 -12.71
N PHE A 61 -4.51 9.65 -11.64
CA PHE A 61 -3.95 8.30 -11.74
C PHE A 61 -4.89 7.31 -12.43
N LEU A 62 -6.21 7.40 -12.20
CA LEU A 62 -7.20 6.56 -12.87
C LEU A 62 -7.27 6.84 -14.38
N ILE A 63 -7.24 8.12 -14.78
CA ILE A 63 -7.23 8.51 -16.19
C ILE A 63 -5.97 7.96 -16.87
N TYR A 64 -4.79 8.19 -16.29
CA TYR A 64 -3.53 7.70 -16.84
C TYR A 64 -3.45 6.17 -16.85
N THR A 65 -4.02 5.50 -15.85
CA THR A 65 -4.07 4.02 -15.80
C THR A 65 -4.94 3.48 -16.92
N SER A 66 -6.14 4.04 -17.11
CA SER A 66 -7.07 3.62 -18.17
C SER A 66 -6.54 3.89 -19.57
N LEU A 67 -5.73 4.94 -19.76
CA LEU A 67 -5.07 5.25 -21.03
C LEU A 67 -3.79 4.42 -21.23
N GLY A 68 -3.04 4.15 -20.16
CA GLY A 68 -1.75 3.46 -20.20
C GLY A 68 -1.86 1.98 -20.53
N VAL A 69 -2.91 1.29 -20.05
CA VAL A 69 -3.11 -0.14 -20.33
C VAL A 69 -3.20 -0.42 -21.84
N PRO A 70 -4.15 0.15 -22.61
CA PRO A 70 -4.22 -0.15 -24.05
C PRO A 70 -3.00 0.35 -24.84
N LEU A 71 -2.35 1.42 -24.38
CA LEU A 71 -1.19 2.00 -25.08
C LEU A 71 0.09 1.16 -24.90
N PHE A 72 0.29 0.58 -23.72
CA PHE A 72 1.52 -0.13 -23.34
C PHE A 72 1.28 -1.61 -23.03
N TYR A 73 0.13 -2.17 -23.39
CA TYR A 73 -0.22 -3.58 -23.14
C TYR A 73 0.82 -4.56 -23.71
N ASN A 74 1.29 -4.30 -24.94
CA ASN A 74 2.19 -5.18 -25.68
C ASN A 74 3.69 -4.85 -25.51
N VAL A 75 4.05 -4.03 -24.52
CA VAL A 75 5.47 -3.73 -24.27
C VAL A 75 6.18 -5.00 -23.77
N ARG A 76 7.28 -5.36 -24.45
CA ARG A 76 8.10 -6.52 -24.08
C ARG A 76 8.84 -6.25 -22.77
N TRP A 77 8.91 -7.26 -21.92
CA TRP A 77 9.76 -7.26 -20.74
C TRP A 77 11.20 -6.94 -21.15
N ALA A 78 11.79 -5.90 -20.56
CA ALA A 78 13.18 -5.55 -20.78
C ALA A 78 14.07 -6.43 -19.89
N GLU A 79 15.28 -6.75 -20.35
CA GLU A 79 16.22 -7.59 -19.60
C GLU A 79 16.54 -6.99 -18.21
N GLU A 80 16.72 -7.89 -17.25
CA GLU A 80 16.85 -7.66 -15.80
C GLU A 80 17.95 -6.66 -15.41
N PHE A 81 18.88 -6.35 -16.32
CA PHE A 81 19.99 -5.43 -16.09
C PHE A 81 19.73 -3.98 -16.54
N THR A 82 18.66 -3.70 -17.31
CA THR A 82 18.40 -2.35 -17.87
C THR A 82 16.92 -1.95 -17.85
N GLY A 83 16.01 -2.88 -17.55
CA GLY A 83 14.58 -2.70 -17.70
C GLY A 83 13.84 -2.44 -16.39
N GLY A 84 13.27 -1.25 -16.20
CA GLY A 84 12.33 -0.97 -15.10
C GLY A 84 10.97 -1.69 -15.21
N ILE A 85 10.78 -2.58 -16.19
CA ILE A 85 9.52 -3.25 -16.51
C ILE A 85 9.58 -4.69 -15.98
N ASN A 86 8.89 -4.93 -14.86
CA ASN A 86 8.88 -6.20 -14.12
C ASN A 86 7.45 -6.76 -13.98
N SER A 87 7.29 -8.03 -13.60
CA SER A 87 5.95 -8.66 -13.39
C SER A 87 5.01 -7.85 -12.48
N PHE A 88 5.56 -7.02 -11.59
CA PHE A 88 4.84 -6.10 -10.72
C PHE A 88 4.77 -4.64 -11.22
N THR A 89 5.62 -4.25 -12.18
CA THR A 89 5.74 -2.88 -12.74
C THR A 89 5.51 -2.93 -14.25
N ASN A 90 4.25 -2.98 -14.68
CA ASN A 90 3.84 -3.09 -16.08
C ASN A 90 2.41 -2.56 -16.31
N PHE A 91 2.03 -2.46 -17.60
CA PHE A 91 0.72 -1.99 -18.05
C PHE A 91 -0.22 -3.10 -18.53
N GLN A 92 0.03 -4.38 -18.19
CA GLN A 92 -0.79 -5.50 -18.67
C GLN A 92 -2.11 -5.66 -17.89
N GLY A 93 -2.17 -5.14 -16.66
CA GLY A 93 -3.36 -5.17 -15.82
C GLY A 93 -3.56 -3.85 -15.09
N PHE A 94 -4.80 -3.54 -14.72
CA PHE A 94 -5.16 -2.27 -14.08
C PHE A 94 -4.38 -2.02 -12.77
N SER A 95 -4.28 -3.03 -11.89
CA SER A 95 -3.56 -2.89 -10.61
C SER A 95 -2.06 -2.64 -10.80
N ASN A 96 -1.44 -3.36 -11.75
CA ASN A 96 -0.02 -3.20 -12.05
C ASN A 96 0.25 -1.83 -12.71
N ALA A 97 -0.63 -1.40 -13.61
CA ALA A 97 -0.55 -0.10 -14.27
C ALA A 97 -0.70 1.05 -13.26
N PHE A 98 -1.66 0.91 -12.33
CA PHE A 98 -1.85 1.87 -11.25
C PHE A 98 -0.61 1.94 -10.34
N ALA A 99 -0.07 0.80 -9.90
CA ALA A 99 1.15 0.74 -9.09
C ALA A 99 2.37 1.31 -9.83
N THR A 100 2.46 1.10 -11.15
CA THR A 100 3.52 1.65 -11.99
C THR A 100 3.46 3.17 -12.06
N ILE A 101 2.28 3.74 -12.33
CA ILE A 101 2.08 5.20 -12.36
C ILE A 101 2.35 5.80 -10.98
N PHE A 102 1.91 5.15 -9.91
CA PHE A 102 2.20 5.58 -8.54
C PHE A 102 3.70 5.62 -8.24
N THR A 103 4.43 4.59 -8.67
CA THR A 103 5.89 4.49 -8.50
C THR A 103 6.64 5.55 -9.30
N ILE A 104 6.15 5.92 -10.49
CA ILE A 104 6.74 7.01 -11.29
C ILE A 104 6.46 8.38 -10.65
N SER A 105 5.34 8.51 -9.92
CA SER A 105 4.95 9.76 -9.27
C SER A 105 5.66 10.05 -7.94
N THR A 106 6.29 9.05 -7.31
CA THR A 106 6.94 9.16 -5.98
C THR A 106 8.44 9.23 -6.13
#